data_AF-A0A2V8TIC5-F1
#
_entry.id   AF-A0A2V8TIC5-F1
#
_cell.length_a   1.000
_cell.length_b   1.000
_cell.length_c   1.000
_cell.angle_alpha   90.00
_cell.angle_beta   90.00
_cell.angle_gamma   90.00
#
_symmetry.space_group_name_H-M   'P 1'
#
loop_
_entity.id
_entity.type
_entity.pdbx_description
1 polymer ?
#
loop_
_entity_poly.entity_id
_entity_poly.type
_entity_poly.pdbx_seq_one_letter_code
_entity_poly.pdbx_strand_id
1 'polypeptide(L)'
;MLRAFASAKEWVGRASPEEVAAKEASFFPEIDIAVLAAAVRSYQALGCWDGGIEIPRNLYEQALNVFEWAGEIARRHAYEEVCAPPPA
;
A
#
# COMPACT_ATOMS: atom_id res chain seq x y z
N MET A 1 15.14 4.72 5.79
CA MET A 1 13.78 4.16 5.95
C MET A 1 13.01 4.19 4.63
N LEU A 2 12.68 5.37 4.06
CA LEU A 2 11.86 5.47 2.84
C LEU A 2 12.45 4.78 1.59
N ARG A 3 13.78 4.83 1.37
CA ARG A 3 14.42 4.07 0.28
C ARG A 3 14.21 2.56 0.38
N ALA A 4 14.37 2.00 1.58
CA ALA A 4 14.17 0.56 1.80
C ALA A 4 12.70 0.17 1.60
N PHE A 5 11.77 1.02 2.04
CA PHE A 5 10.34 0.82 1.79
C PHE A 5 10.01 0.87 0.29
N ALA A 6 10.55 1.84 -0.46
CA ALA A 6 10.38 1.93 -1.91
C ALA A 6 10.89 0.66 -2.62
N SER A 7 12.10 0.21 -2.29
CA SER A 7 12.65 -1.03 -2.84
C SER A 7 11.81 -2.26 -2.48
N ALA A 8 11.29 -2.33 -1.26
CA ALA A 8 10.40 -3.43 -0.85
C ALA A 8 9.07 -3.40 -1.61
N LYS A 9 8.41 -2.24 -1.74
CA LYS A 9 7.16 -2.08 -2.52
C LYS A 9 7.37 -2.51 -3.98
N GLU A 10 8.44 -2.03 -4.60
CA GLU A 10 8.78 -2.34 -5.99
C GLU A 10 9.11 -3.83 -6.19
N TRP A 11 9.74 -4.47 -5.20
CA TRP A 11 10.02 -5.91 -5.22
C TRP A 11 8.73 -6.71 -5.07
N VAL A 12 7.86 -6.38 -4.11
CA VAL A 12 6.56 -7.08 -3.91
C VAL A 12 5.70 -7.02 -5.16
N GLY A 13 5.69 -5.90 -5.89
CA GLY A 13 4.93 -5.77 -7.13
C GLY A 13 5.44 -6.63 -8.30
N ARG A 14 6.70 -7.08 -8.29
CA ARG A 14 7.34 -7.81 -9.40
C ARG A 14 7.69 -9.27 -9.11
N ALA A 15 7.96 -9.59 -7.84
CA ALA A 15 8.25 -10.95 -7.41
C ALA A 15 7.03 -11.87 -7.58
N SER A 16 7.25 -13.18 -7.65
CA SER A 16 6.14 -14.12 -7.69
C SER A 16 5.37 -14.09 -6.36
N PRO A 17 4.05 -14.34 -6.35
CA PRO A 17 3.28 -14.42 -5.12
C PRO A 17 3.85 -15.42 -4.11
N GLU A 18 4.41 -16.52 -4.60
CA GLU A 18 5.02 -17.57 -3.78
C GLU A 18 6.32 -17.10 -3.11
N GLU A 19 7.12 -16.28 -3.81
CA GLU A 19 8.35 -15.71 -3.24
C GLU A 19 8.03 -14.70 -2.14
N VAL A 20 7.04 -13.82 -2.39
CA VAL A 20 6.55 -12.85 -1.39
C VAL A 20 5.98 -13.56 -0.18
N ALA A 21 5.10 -14.54 -0.39
CA ALA A 21 4.50 -15.33 0.69
C ALA A 21 5.58 -16.03 1.54
N ALA A 22 6.60 -16.62 0.92
CA ALA A 22 7.71 -17.25 1.64
C ALA A 22 8.51 -16.25 2.51
N LYS A 23 8.63 -14.99 2.08
CA LYS A 23 9.32 -13.94 2.86
C LYS A 23 8.53 -13.45 4.06
N GLU A 24 7.20 -13.46 3.99
CA GLU A 24 6.34 -12.95 5.06
C GLU A 24 5.69 -14.05 5.91
N ALA A 25 5.83 -15.32 5.54
CA ALA A 25 5.21 -16.47 6.22
C ALA A 25 5.43 -16.50 7.74
N SER A 26 6.61 -16.11 8.21
CA SER A 26 6.90 -16.08 9.65
C SER A 26 6.07 -15.05 10.43
N PHE A 27 5.51 -14.05 9.76
CA PHE A 27 4.57 -13.08 10.35
C PHE A 27 3.14 -13.62 10.41
N PHE A 28 2.84 -14.72 9.70
CA PHE A 28 1.50 -15.32 9.61
C PHE A 28 1.54 -16.83 9.91
N PRO A 29 1.96 -17.24 11.13
CA PRO A 29 2.23 -18.64 11.46
C PRO A 29 0.99 -19.55 11.40
N GLU A 30 -0.20 -18.97 11.45
CA GLU A 30 -1.48 -19.69 11.41
C GLU A 30 -2.10 -19.74 10.00
N ILE A 31 -1.44 -19.14 9.00
CA ILE A 31 -1.95 -19.07 7.63
C ILE A 31 -1.18 -20.05 6.75
N ASP A 32 -1.90 -20.88 6.02
CA ASP A 32 -1.30 -21.77 5.03
C ASP A 32 -0.58 -20.96 3.94
N ILE A 33 0.64 -21.39 3.57
CA ILE A 33 1.50 -20.67 2.63
C ILE A 33 0.84 -20.49 1.25
N ALA A 34 0.01 -21.43 0.81
CA ALA A 34 -0.69 -21.34 -0.46
C ALA A 34 -1.82 -20.30 -0.40
N VAL A 35 -2.48 -20.16 0.76
CA VAL A 35 -3.48 -19.10 1.01
C VAL A 35 -2.80 -17.73 1.00
N LEU A 36 -1.63 -17.61 1.62
CA LEU A 36 -0.86 -16.38 1.63
C LEU A 36 -0.43 -15.97 0.21
N ALA A 37 0.12 -16.91 -0.58
CA ALA A 37 0.45 -16.66 -1.99
C ALA A 37 -0.78 -16.29 -2.83
N ALA A 38 -1.94 -16.89 -2.57
CA ALA A 38 -3.18 -16.52 -3.25
C ALA A 38 -3.61 -15.08 -2.92
N ALA A 39 -3.51 -14.67 -1.65
CA ALA A 39 -3.79 -13.30 -1.23
C ALA A 39 -2.84 -12.30 -1.93
N VAL A 40 -1.52 -12.56 -1.90
CA VAL A 40 -0.54 -11.70 -2.59
C VAL A 40 -0.89 -11.54 -4.07
N ARG A 41 -1.23 -12.65 -4.76
CA ARG A 41 -1.64 -12.62 -6.17
C ARG A 41 -2.86 -11.72 -6.39
N SER A 42 -3.87 -11.80 -5.52
CA SER A 42 -5.04 -10.94 -5.59
C SER A 42 -4.70 -9.46 -5.43
N TYR A 43 -3.86 -9.10 -4.45
CA TYR A 43 -3.42 -7.71 -4.27
C TYR A 43 -2.54 -7.20 -5.41
N GLN A 44 -1.70 -8.06 -6.00
CA GLN A 44 -0.91 -7.72 -7.19
C GLN A 44 -1.83 -7.45 -8.39
N ALA A 45 -2.84 -8.30 -8.61
CA ALA A 45 -3.80 -8.13 -9.70
C ALA A 45 -4.67 -6.87 -9.55
N LEU A 46 -4.91 -6.41 -8.31
CA LEU A 46 -5.59 -5.14 -8.02
C LEU A 46 -4.70 -3.91 -8.24
N GLY A 47 -3.39 -4.08 -8.48
CA GLY A 47 -2.45 -2.97 -8.63
C GLY A 47 -2.10 -2.27 -7.32
N CYS A 48 -2.25 -2.94 -6.17
CA CYS A 48 -2.05 -2.30 -4.86
C CYS A 48 -0.61 -1.80 -4.62
N TRP A 49 0.37 -2.34 -5.36
CA TRP A 49 1.77 -1.92 -5.29
C TRP A 49 2.24 -1.08 -6.48
N ASP A 50 1.33 -0.67 -7.37
CA ASP A 50 1.67 0.19 -8.51
C ASP A 50 2.09 1.59 -8.05
N GLY A 51 2.82 2.30 -8.91
CA GLY A 51 3.27 3.68 -8.69
C GLY A 51 4.43 3.82 -7.69
N GLY A 52 4.77 5.06 -7.38
CA GLY A 52 5.80 5.37 -6.39
C GLY A 52 5.29 5.33 -4.94
N ILE A 53 6.08 5.91 -4.03
CA ILE A 53 5.73 5.98 -2.59
C ILE A 53 5.06 7.30 -2.21
N GLU A 54 4.93 8.22 -3.17
CA GLU A 54 4.16 9.44 -3.03
C GLU A 54 2.67 9.14 -2.89
N ILE A 55 1.98 9.97 -2.11
CA ILE A 55 0.51 9.98 -2.07
C ILE A 55 0.05 10.91 -3.18
N PRO A 56 -0.61 10.43 -4.25
CA PRO A 56 -1.03 11.32 -5.33
C PRO A 56 -2.08 12.31 -4.83
N ARG A 57 -1.85 13.61 -5.03
CA ARG A 57 -2.74 14.68 -4.54
C ARG A 57 -4.19 14.48 -4.96
N ASN A 58 -4.42 14.11 -6.21
CA ASN A 58 -5.76 13.87 -6.73
C ASN A 58 -6.47 12.71 -6.00
N LEU A 59 -5.74 11.63 -5.66
CA LEU A 59 -6.29 10.51 -4.90
C LEU A 59 -6.51 10.85 -3.43
N TYR A 60 -5.65 11.69 -2.83
CA TYR A 60 -5.87 12.23 -1.49
C TYR A 60 -7.16 13.06 -1.42
N GLU A 61 -7.34 13.99 -2.35
CA GLU A 61 -8.56 14.81 -2.42
C GLU A 61 -9.81 13.97 -2.68
N GLN A 62 -9.69 12.91 -3.48
CA GLN A 62 -10.77 11.95 -3.70
C GLN A 62 -11.11 11.20 -2.41
N ALA A 63 -10.11 10.75 -1.65
CA ALA A 63 -10.32 10.09 -0.36
C ALA A 63 -11.01 11.02 0.64
N LEU A 64 -10.64 12.30 0.69
CA LEU A 64 -11.33 13.29 1.52
C LEU A 64 -12.82 13.41 1.18
N ASN A 65 -13.20 13.33 -0.10
CA ASN A 65 -14.62 13.35 -0.48
C ASN A 65 -15.39 12.15 0.09
N VAL A 66 -14.79 10.96 0.07
CA VAL A 66 -15.39 9.74 0.63
C VAL A 66 -15.52 9.85 2.15
N PHE A 67 -14.46 10.28 2.84
CA PHE A 67 -14.48 10.41 4.31
C PHE A 67 -15.40 11.53 4.80
N GLU A 68 -15.47 12.65 4.09
CA GLU A 68 -16.40 13.74 4.39
C GLU A 68 -17.85 13.28 4.20
N TRP A 69 -18.15 12.60 3.09
CA TRP A 69 -19.48 12.05 2.84
C TRP A 69 -19.90 11.02 3.90
N ALA A 70 -18.96 10.18 4.35
CA ALA A 70 -19.19 9.18 5.39
C ALA A 70 -19.26 9.78 6.82
N GLY A 71 -18.86 11.05 7.00
CA GLY A 71 -18.79 11.68 8.34
C GLY A 71 -17.62 11.20 9.21
N GLU A 72 -16.59 10.60 8.60
CA GLU A 72 -15.42 10.02 9.30
C GLU A 72 -14.33 11.06 9.61
N ILE A 73 -14.46 12.27 9.06
CA ILE A 73 -13.58 13.41 9.36
C ILE A 73 -14.39 14.60 9.85
N ALA A 74 -13.91 15.26 10.90
CA ALA A 74 -14.54 16.47 11.43
C ALA A 74 -14.33 17.71 10.54
N ARG A 75 -13.24 17.71 9.75
CA ARG A 75 -12.90 18.76 8.79
C ARG A 75 -11.99 18.21 7.69
N ARG A 76 -11.92 18.90 6.56
CA ARG A 76 -10.91 18.63 5.53
C ARG A 76 -9.53 19.09 6.01
N HIS A 77 -8.53 18.24 5.82
CA HIS A 77 -7.12 18.54 6.07
C HIS A 77 -6.45 18.86 4.74
N ALA A 78 -5.62 19.91 4.69
CA ALA A 78 -4.93 20.24 3.45
C ALA A 78 -3.83 19.20 3.19
N TYR A 79 -3.59 18.87 1.91
CA TYR A 79 -2.59 17.88 1.51
C TYR A 79 -1.21 18.19 2.12
N GLU A 80 -0.78 19.45 2.11
CA GLU A 80 0.52 19.91 2.62
C GLU A 80 0.67 19.75 4.14
N GLU A 81 -0.43 19.68 4.88
CA GLU A 81 -0.41 19.48 6.33
C GLU A 81 -0.21 18.00 6.70
N VAL A 82 -0.50 17.08 5.79
CA VAL A 82 -0.55 15.63 6.04
C VAL A 82 0.53 14.87 5.27
N CYS A 83 0.80 15.27 4.03
CA CYS A 83 1.68 14.56 3.12
C CYS A 83 3.02 15.28 2.95
N ALA A 84 4.10 14.61 3.34
CA ALA A 84 5.46 15.06 3.05
C ALA A 84 5.87 14.65 1.61
N PRO A 85 6.67 15.47 0.90
CA PRO A 85 7.22 15.07 -0.39
C PRO A 85 8.16 13.86 -0.22
N PRO A 86 8.28 12.99 -1.25
CA PRO A 86 9.27 11.92 -1.21
C PRO A 86 10.69 12.49 -1.07
N PRO A 87 11.61 11.77 -0.40
CA PRO A 87 12.97 12.20 -0.23
C PRO A 87 13.68 12.29 -1.59
N ALA A 88 14.58 13.27 -1.71
CA ALA A 88 15.46 13.44 -2.87
C ALA A 88 16.42 12.26 -3.07
#